data_AF-A0A660Y184-F1
#
_entry.id   AF-A0A660Y184-F1
#
_cell.length_a   1.000
_cell.length_b   1.000
_cell.length_c   1.000
_cell.angle_alpha   90.00
_cell.angle_beta   90.00
_cell.angle_gamma   90.00
#
_symmetry.space_group_name_H-M   'P 1'
#
loop_
_entity.id
_entity.type
_entity.pdbx_description
1 polymer ?
#
loop_
_entity_poly.entity_id
_entity_poly.type
_entity_poly.pdbx_seq_one_letter_code
_entity_poly.pdbx_strand_id
1 'polypeptide(L)' 'ILSGAMMLEYIGWREAAELVVRALERTISEGKVTYDLARQMEGATLLKCSEFGEAVMENIG' A
#
# COMPACT_ATOMS: atom_id res chain seq x y z
N ILE A 1 -6.26 3.16 3.67
CA ILE A 1 -4.92 3.67 3.29
C ILE A 1 -5.04 4.88 2.38
N LEU A 2 -5.57 4.76 1.16
CA LEU A 2 -5.68 5.87 0.20
C LEU A 2 -6.47 7.08 0.73
N SER A 3 -7.60 6.88 1.43
CA SER A 3 -8.30 8.00 2.08
C SER A 3 -7.45 8.72 3.15
N GLY A 4 -6.52 8.00 3.78
CA GLY A 4 -5.52 8.59 4.68
C GLY A 4 -4.48 9.41 3.92
N ALA A 5 -3.98 8.92 2.79
CA ALA A 5 -3.08 9.68 1.91
C ALA A 5 -3.76 10.96 1.38
N MET A 6 -5.02 10.88 0.95
CA MET A 6 -5.81 12.04 0.53
C MET A 6 -6.02 13.04 1.68
N MET A 7 -6.18 12.56 2.91
CA MET A 7 -6.27 13.43 4.09
C MET A 7 -4.94 14.15 4.37
N LEU A 8 -3.80 13.45 4.25
CA LEU A 8 -2.47 14.05 4.35
C LEU A 8 -2.26 15.14 3.29
N GLU A 9 -2.67 14.87 2.05
CA GLU A 9 -2.63 15.86 0.98
C GLU A 9 -3.51 17.08 1.30
N TYR A 10 -4.74 16.85 1.79
CA TYR A 10 -5.69 17.92 2.15
C TYR A 10 -5.16 18.84 3.25
N ILE A 11 -4.46 18.31 4.26
CA ILE A 11 -3.84 19.11 5.34
C ILE A 11 -2.49 19.72 4.94
N GLY A 12 -2.06 19.56 3.68
CA GLY A 12 -0.84 20.14 3.11
C GLY A 12 0.41 19.28 3.28
N TRP A 13 0.31 18.05 3.80
CA TRP A 13 1.43 17.12 3.97
C TRP A 13 1.63 16.28 2.70
N ARG A 14 1.99 16.95 1.61
CA ARG A 14 2.04 16.35 0.27
C ARG A 14 3.12 15.28 0.15
N GLU A 15 4.29 15.51 0.72
CA GLU A 15 5.40 14.54 0.69
C GLU A 15 5.02 13.24 1.40
N ALA A 16 4.34 13.34 2.54
CA ALA A 16 3.86 12.18 3.28
C ALA A 16 2.76 11.41 2.52
N ALA A 17 1.83 12.14 1.89
CA ALA A 17 0.80 11.53 1.04
C ALA A 17 1.43 10.76 -0.13
N GLU A 18 2.39 11.36 -0.82
CA GLU A 18 3.11 10.71 -1.92
C GLU A 18 3.91 9.49 -1.48
N LEU A 19 4.57 9.54 -0.32
CA LEU A 19 5.29 8.39 0.23
C LEU A 19 4.35 7.21 0.48
N VAL A 20 3.16 7.45 1.04
CA VAL A 20 2.17 6.39 1.26
C VAL A 20 1.67 5.79 -0.06
N VAL A 21 1.43 6.63 -1.08
CA VAL A 21 0.99 6.14 -2.41
C VAL A 21 2.09 5.31 -3.05
N ARG A 22 3.34 5.80 -3.08
CA ARG A 22 4.48 5.05 -3.66
C ARG A 22 4.71 3.72 -2.95
N ALA A 23 4.64 3.70 -1.63
CA ALA A 23 4.80 2.48 -0.84
C ALA A 23 3.70 1.45 -1.16
N LEU A 24 2.46 1.91 -1.32
CA LEU A 24 1.34 1.06 -1.70
C LEU A 24 1.52 0.48 -3.12
N GLU A 25 1.88 1.31 -4.09
CA GLU A 25 2.16 0.88 -5.48
C GLU A 25 3.28 -0.15 -5.55
N ARG A 26 4.37 0.08 -4.80
CA ARG A 26 5.49 -0.87 -4.71
C ARG A 26 5.05 -2.21 -4.11
N THR A 27 4.30 -2.17 -3.01
CA THR A 27 3.81 -3.38 -2.34
C THR A 27 2.93 -4.23 -3.26
N ILE A 28 2.04 -3.58 -4.02
CA ILE A 28 1.19 -4.27 -5.01
C ILE A 28 2.04 -4.82 -6.16
N SER A 29 3.04 -4.07 -6.63
CA SER A 29 3.94 -4.48 -7.72
C SER A 29 4.83 -5.69 -7.33
N GLU A 30 5.18 -5.82 -6.04
CA GLU A 30 5.85 -7.00 -5.47
C GLU A 30 4.93 -8.22 -5.37
N GLY A 31 3.64 -8.09 -5.71
CA GLY A 31 2.65 -9.16 -5.61
C GLY A 31 2.24 -9.49 -4.17
N LYS A 32 2.62 -8.67 -3.19
CA LYS A 32 2.25 -8.81 -1.78
C LYS A 32 0.89 -8.14 -1.55
N VAL A 33 -0.19 -8.90 -1.56
CA VAL A 33 -1.56 -8.33 -1.57
C VAL A 33 -2.55 -9.14 -0.74
N THR A 34 -3.68 -8.53 -0.40
CA THR A 34 -4.80 -9.21 0.25
C THR A 34 -5.64 -10.04 -0.73
N TYR A 35 -6.52 -10.90 -0.20
CA TYR A 35 -7.29 -11.89 -0.96
C TYR A 35 -8.05 -11.34 -2.19
N ASP A 36 -8.60 -10.13 -2.06
CA ASP A 36 -9.39 -9.46 -3.09
C ASP A 36 -8.60 -9.13 -4.37
N LEU A 37 -7.30 -8.83 -4.22
CA LEU A 37 -6.35 -8.59 -5.31
C LEU A 37 -5.65 -9.88 -5.72
N ALA A 38 -5.27 -10.74 -4.77
CA ALA A 38 -4.55 -11.99 -5.02
C ALA A 38 -5.29 -12.89 -6.02
N ARG A 39 -6.63 -12.95 -5.94
CA ARG A 39 -7.46 -13.74 -6.88
C ARG A 39 -7.42 -13.27 -8.34
N GLN A 40 -6.89 -12.07 -8.60
CA GLN A 40 -6.76 -11.48 -9.94
C GLN A 40 -5.30 -11.49 -10.43
N MET A 41 -4.39 -12.06 -9.64
CA MET A 41 -2.94 -12.04 -9.90
C MET A 41 -2.38 -13.46 -9.84
N GLU A 42 -1.64 -13.86 -10.87
CA GLU A 42 -0.92 -15.13 -10.86
C GLU A 42 0.38 -15.00 -10.04
N GLY A 43 0.62 -15.93 -9.12
CA GLY A 43 1.84 -15.93 -8.30
C GLY A 43 1.88 -14.89 -7.16
N ALA A 44 0.75 -14.28 -6.81
CA ALA A 44 0.68 -13.32 -5.71
C ALA A 44 0.93 -13.97 -4.33
N THR A 45 1.63 -13.23 -3.46
CA THR A 45 1.78 -13.57 -2.05
C THR A 45 0.56 -13.04 -1.29
N LEU A 46 -0.30 -13.96 -0.84
CA LEU A 46 -1.48 -13.64 -0.06
C LEU A 46 -1.10 -13.22 1.37
N LEU A 47 -1.45 -11.99 1.74
CA LEU A 47 -1.25 -11.43 3.08
C LEU A 47 -2.58 -11.20 3.81
N LYS A 48 -2.55 -11.27 5.14
CA LYS A 48 -3.61 -10.74 6.00
C LYS A 48 -3.58 -9.21 6.00
N CYS A 49 -4.64 -8.59 6.50
CA CYS A 49 -4.76 -7.13 6.56
C CYS A 49 -3.60 -6.47 7.35
N SER A 50 -3.21 -7.05 8.49
CA SER A 50 -2.09 -6.54 9.29
C SER A 50 -0.74 -6.69 8.58
N GLU A 51 -0.50 -7.87 8.00
CA GLU A 51 0.72 -8.18 7.25
C GLU A 51 0.85 -7.30 5.99
N PHE A 52 -0.26 -6.99 5.33
CA PHE A 52 -0.28 -6.04 4.23
C PHE A 52 0.07 -4.62 4.69
N GLY A 53 -0.44 -4.19 5.86
CA GLY A 53 -0.05 -2.93 6.47
C GLY A 53 1.44 -2.86 6.78
N GLU A 54 2.01 -3.93 7.33
CA GLU A 54 3.46 -4.06 7.57
C GLU A 54 4.26 -3.99 6.27
N ALA A 55 3.86 -4.74 5.23
CA ALA A 55 4.53 -4.71 3.93
C ALA A 55 4.49 -3.31 3.27
N VAL A 56 3.39 -2.57 3.43
CA VAL A 56 3.32 -1.17 2.99
C VAL A 56 4.28 -0.29 3.79
N MET A 57 4.34 -0.45 5.11
CA MET A 57 5.28 0.33 5.95
C MET A 57 6.74 0.07 5.61
N GLU A 58 7.12 -1.18 5.31
CA GLU A 58 8.48 -1.54 4.88
C GLU A 58 8.90 -0.85 3.58
N ASN A 59 7.94 -0.46 2.75
CA ASN A 59 8.15 0.21 1.47
C ASN A 59 8.06 1.75 1.56
N ILE A 60 7.87 2.32 2.75
CA ILE A 60 7.96 3.78 2.98
C ILE A 60 9.44 4.17 3.06
N GLY A 61 9.97 4.78 1.98
CA GLY A 61 11.36 5.25 1.91
C GLY A 61 11.72 5.81 0.55
#